data_AF-A0A834ACC8-F1
#
_entry.id   AF-A0A834ACC8-F1
#
_cell.length_a   1.000
_cell.length_b   1.000
_cell.length_c   1.000
_cell.angle_alpha   90.00
_cell.angle_beta   90.00
_cell.angle_gamma   90.00
#
_symmetry.space_group_name_H-M   'P 1'
#
loop_
_entity.id
_entity.type
_entity.pdbx_description
1 polymer ?
#
loop_
_entity_poly.entity_id
_entity_poly.type
_entity_poly.pdbx_seq_one_letter_code
_entity_poly.pdbx_strand_id
1 'polypeptide(L)'
;MCTHCLLWKWLCQQGPLVTLQLSAAVTSESVSDETITQTMVRCWEENQYLLCPHSAVAVSYHYQKLHRQPSSTPRCCLAPASAAKFQEAVLTAGLTPEIPSEILALERKETRCTLMRKSDDWMLMLRDTIEDMSQQWRDRFLNAAE
;
A
#
# COMPACT_ATOMS: atom_id res chain seq x y z
N MET A 1 2.99 17.57 -13.76
CA MET A 1 4.38 17.11 -13.51
C MET A 1 4.32 16.11 -12.38
N CYS A 2 4.66 14.85 -12.65
CA CYS A 2 4.53 13.75 -11.68
C CYS A 2 5.58 13.90 -10.57
N THR A 3 5.17 13.84 -9.31
CA THR A 3 6.04 13.91 -8.11
C THR A 3 7.13 12.84 -8.09
N HIS A 4 6.93 11.72 -8.80
CA HIS A 4 7.95 10.70 -9.07
C HIS A 4 9.19 11.24 -9.78
N CYS A 5 9.04 12.27 -10.62
CA CYS A 5 10.15 12.87 -11.38
C CYS A 5 10.98 13.87 -10.54
N LEU A 6 10.41 14.38 -9.44
CA LEU A 6 11.08 15.34 -8.55
C LEU A 6 11.96 14.65 -7.50
N LEU A 7 11.54 13.50 -6.98
CA LEU A 7 12.36 12.73 -6.04
C LEU A 7 13.64 12.20 -6.69
N TRP A 8 13.53 11.74 -7.95
CA TRP A 8 14.69 11.30 -8.73
C TRP A 8 15.65 12.45 -9.05
N LYS A 9 15.13 13.63 -9.42
CA LYS A 9 15.96 14.83 -9.65
C LYS A 9 16.69 15.30 -8.40
N TRP A 10 16.08 15.19 -7.21
CA TRP A 10 16.71 15.56 -5.95
C TRP A 10 17.81 14.57 -5.52
N LEU A 11 17.58 13.26 -5.66
CA LEU A 11 18.60 12.23 -5.42
C LEU A 11 19.80 12.37 -6.37
N CYS A 12 19.56 12.71 -7.64
CA CYS A 12 20.63 12.99 -8.61
C CYS A 12 21.39 14.31 -8.36
N GLN A 13 20.88 15.21 -7.52
CA GLN A 13 21.56 16.46 -7.15
C GLN A 13 22.43 16.33 -5.89
N GLN A 14 22.36 15.21 -5.18
CA GLN A 14 23.27 14.90 -4.07
C GLN A 14 24.58 14.35 -4.64
N GLY A 15 25.72 14.93 -4.26
CA GLY A 15 27.03 14.59 -4.82
C GLY A 15 27.42 13.10 -4.71
N PRO A 16 28.42 12.64 -5.47
CA PRO A 16 28.76 11.22 -5.65
C PRO A 16 29.05 10.44 -4.36
N LEU A 17 29.52 11.12 -3.29
CA LEU A 17 29.79 10.50 -1.97
C LEU A 17 28.54 9.94 -1.28
N VAL A 18 27.42 10.66 -1.31
CA VAL A 18 26.16 10.22 -0.66
C VAL A 18 25.56 9.03 -1.40
N THR A 19 25.65 9.05 -2.73
CA THR A 19 25.15 7.95 -3.58
C THR A 19 25.96 6.66 -3.36
N LEU A 20 27.28 6.77 -3.18
CA LEU A 20 28.17 5.62 -2.90
C LEU A 20 27.91 4.99 -1.54
N GLN A 21 27.60 5.78 -0.51
CA GLN A 21 27.29 5.25 0.82
C GLN A 21 25.93 4.53 0.84
N LEU A 22 24.93 5.05 0.13
CA LEU A 22 23.61 4.43 0.04
C LEU A 22 23.65 3.11 -0.74
N SER A 23 24.38 3.05 -1.85
CA SER A 23 24.46 1.83 -2.67
C SER A 23 25.18 0.67 -1.98
N ALA A 24 25.97 0.95 -0.94
CA ALA A 24 26.60 -0.08 -0.11
C ALA A 24 25.60 -0.80 0.83
N ALA A 25 24.50 -0.15 1.19
CA ALA A 25 23.52 -0.69 2.14
C ALA A 25 22.13 -0.98 1.52
N VAL A 26 21.79 -0.28 0.42
CA VAL A 26 20.46 -0.30 -0.18
C VAL A 26 20.58 -0.63 -1.67
N THR A 27 19.72 -1.53 -2.12
CA THR A 27 19.49 -1.77 -3.55
C THR A 27 18.03 -1.49 -3.88
N SER A 28 17.76 -1.11 -5.13
CA SER A 28 16.41 -0.88 -5.63
C SER A 28 16.15 -1.74 -6.86
N GLU A 29 14.88 -2.07 -7.07
CA GLU A 29 14.41 -2.79 -8.24
C GLU A 29 13.03 -2.25 -8.64
N SER A 30 12.76 -2.20 -9.94
CA SER A 30 11.43 -1.97 -10.49
C SER A 30 10.90 -3.25 -11.11
N VAL A 31 9.63 -3.55 -10.85
CA VAL A 31 8.97 -4.79 -11.29
C VAL A 31 7.76 -4.41 -12.14
N SER A 32 7.54 -5.09 -13.26
CA SER A 32 6.37 -4.86 -14.12
C SER A 32 5.11 -5.51 -13.56
N ASP A 33 3.93 -5.00 -13.94
CA ASP A 33 2.63 -5.58 -13.56
C ASP A 33 2.48 -7.04 -13.99
N GLU A 34 3.04 -7.41 -15.16
CA GLU A 34 3.09 -8.80 -15.63
C GLU A 34 3.90 -9.67 -14.67
N THR A 35 5.08 -9.19 -14.24
CA THR A 35 5.94 -9.93 -13.31
C THR A 35 5.29 -10.04 -11.93
N ILE A 36 4.60 -8.99 -11.47
CA ILE A 36 3.82 -9.00 -10.22
C ILE A 36 2.74 -10.09 -10.29
N THR A 37 1.99 -10.14 -11.40
CA THR A 37 0.92 -11.11 -11.61
C THR A 37 1.47 -12.54 -11.62
N GLN A 38 2.54 -12.79 -12.39
CA GLN A 38 3.21 -14.10 -12.42
C GLN A 38 3.76 -14.51 -11.05
N THR A 39 4.27 -13.55 -10.28
CA THR A 39 4.77 -13.80 -8.92
C THR A 39 3.65 -14.19 -7.97
N MET A 40 2.47 -13.56 -8.08
CA MET A 40 1.28 -13.93 -7.31
C MET A 40 0.86 -15.37 -7.61
N VAL A 41 0.77 -15.73 -8.89
CA VAL A 41 0.43 -17.10 -9.32
C VAL A 41 1.42 -18.11 -8.78
N ARG A 42 2.72 -17.88 -8.99
CA ARG A 42 3.78 -18.77 -8.52
C ARG A 42 3.74 -18.96 -6.99
N CYS A 43 3.56 -17.88 -6.24
CA CYS A 43 3.53 -17.97 -4.78
C CYS A 43 2.32 -18.79 -4.29
N TRP A 44 1.18 -18.63 -4.94
CA TRP A 44 0.01 -19.47 -4.68
C TRP A 44 0.31 -20.94 -4.99
N GLU A 45 0.81 -21.26 -6.19
CA GLU A 45 1.11 -22.64 -6.59
C GLU A 45 2.12 -23.32 -5.66
N GLU A 46 3.19 -22.62 -5.28
CA GLU A 46 4.28 -23.19 -4.47
C GLU A 46 4.00 -23.19 -2.96
N ASN A 47 3.23 -22.23 -2.45
CA ASN A 47 3.12 -21.98 -1.00
C ASN A 47 1.68 -21.87 -0.48
N GLN A 48 0.68 -21.87 -1.37
CA GLN A 48 -0.73 -21.62 -1.04
C GLN A 48 -0.89 -20.31 -0.23
N TYR A 49 -0.09 -19.30 -0.57
CA TYR A 49 -0.11 -17.99 0.08
C TYR A 49 -0.55 -16.91 -0.89
N LEU A 50 -1.66 -16.25 -0.60
CA LEU A 50 -2.23 -15.23 -1.47
C LEU A 50 -1.54 -13.88 -1.25
N LEU A 51 -0.71 -13.48 -2.21
CA LEU A 51 -0.02 -12.19 -2.18
C LEU A 51 -0.92 -11.05 -2.63
N CYS A 52 -0.80 -9.89 -1.99
CA CYS A 52 -1.22 -8.62 -2.60
C CYS A 52 -0.14 -8.16 -3.60
N PRO A 53 -0.48 -7.29 -4.57
CA PRO A 53 0.48 -6.85 -5.59
C PRO A 53 1.74 -6.20 -5.00
N HIS A 54 1.61 -5.46 -3.89
CA HIS A 54 2.75 -4.84 -3.19
C HIS A 54 3.71 -5.87 -2.58
N SER A 55 3.18 -6.95 -2.01
CA SER A 55 4.01 -8.02 -1.45
C SER A 55 4.68 -8.82 -2.55
N ALA A 56 4.00 -9.02 -3.68
CA ALA A 56 4.55 -9.69 -4.85
C ALA A 56 5.76 -8.97 -5.46
N VAL A 57 5.87 -7.64 -5.35
CA VAL A 57 7.09 -6.92 -5.73
C VAL A 57 8.31 -7.43 -4.93
N ALA A 58 8.19 -7.53 -3.61
CA ALA A 58 9.30 -8.00 -2.76
C ALA A 58 9.59 -9.49 -2.96
N VAL A 59 8.56 -10.32 -3.17
CA VAL A 59 8.70 -11.76 -3.41
C VAL A 59 9.30 -12.04 -4.79
N SER A 60 9.02 -11.21 -5.80
CA SER A 60 9.64 -11.32 -7.13
C SER A 60 11.16 -11.22 -7.03
N TYR A 61 11.67 -10.21 -6.31
CA TYR A 61 13.11 -10.09 -6.07
C TYR A 61 13.67 -11.33 -5.37
N HIS A 62 12.96 -11.86 -4.37
CA HIS A 62 13.36 -13.08 -3.67
C HIS A 62 13.50 -14.27 -4.64
N TYR A 63 12.51 -14.50 -5.51
CA TYR A 63 12.53 -15.56 -6.51
C TYR A 63 13.64 -15.40 -7.54
N GLN A 64 13.87 -14.17 -8.04
CA GLN A 64 14.98 -13.90 -8.96
C GLN A 64 16.35 -14.22 -8.33
N LYS A 65 16.53 -13.90 -7.04
CA LYS A 65 17.79 -14.19 -6.33
C LYS A 65 17.99 -15.69 -6.08
N LEU A 66 16.92 -16.44 -5.77
CA LEU A 66 17.00 -17.90 -5.65
C LEU A 66 17.52 -18.55 -6.94
N HIS A 67 17.09 -18.07 -8.10
CA HIS A 67 17.53 -18.62 -9.38
C HIS A 67 18.99 -18.30 -9.73
N ARG A 68 19.50 -17.13 -9.34
CA ARG A 68 20.86 -16.70 -9.69
C ARG A 68 21.92 -17.24 -8.74
N GLN A 69 21.68 -17.16 -7.42
CA GLN A 69 22.60 -17.63 -6.39
C GLN A 69 21.81 -17.97 -5.12
N PRO A 70 21.64 -19.26 -4.80
CA PRO A 70 21.06 -19.68 -3.53
C PRO A 70 21.96 -19.21 -2.38
N SER A 71 21.62 -18.07 -1.76
CA SER A 71 22.30 -17.58 -0.57
C SER A 71 21.76 -18.31 0.66
N SER A 72 22.62 -18.70 1.60
CA SER A 72 22.19 -19.27 2.90
C SER A 72 21.52 -18.24 3.82
N THR A 73 21.64 -16.94 3.53
CA THR A 73 21.03 -15.87 4.32
C THR A 73 19.52 -15.83 4.13
N PRO A 74 18.71 -15.90 5.21
CA PRO A 74 17.26 -15.76 5.11
C PRO A 74 16.88 -14.36 4.62
N ARG A 75 15.87 -14.29 3.73
CA ARG A 75 15.27 -13.03 3.27
C ARG A 75 13.91 -12.83 3.94
N CYS A 76 13.67 -11.63 4.45
CA CYS A 76 12.37 -11.22 4.99
C CYS A 76 11.70 -10.29 3.97
N CYS A 77 10.59 -10.75 3.37
CA CYS A 77 9.75 -9.91 2.50
C CYS A 77 8.65 -9.29 3.36
N LEU A 78 8.60 -7.96 3.42
CA LEU A 78 7.54 -7.25 4.14
C LEU A 78 6.24 -7.31 3.33
N ALA A 79 5.15 -7.71 3.98
CA ALA A 79 3.81 -7.73 3.39
C ALA A 79 3.00 -6.52 3.90
N PRO A 80 3.01 -5.38 3.19
CA PRO A 80 2.45 -4.12 3.71
C PRO A 80 0.91 -4.10 3.75
N ALA A 81 0.26 -5.05 3.07
CA ALA A 81 -1.19 -5.11 2.99
C ALA A 81 -1.68 -6.54 2.72
N SER A 82 -2.90 -6.84 3.16
CA SER A 82 -3.62 -8.07 2.81
C SER A 82 -4.11 -8.05 1.35
N ALA A 83 -4.13 -9.23 0.71
CA ALA A 83 -4.69 -9.43 -0.63
C ALA A 83 -6.19 -9.09 -0.71
N ALA A 84 -6.93 -9.20 0.40
CA ALA A 84 -8.35 -8.85 0.48
C ALA A 84 -8.65 -7.37 0.10
N LYS A 85 -7.65 -6.49 0.18
CA LYS A 85 -7.75 -5.08 -0.24
C LYS A 85 -7.61 -4.87 -1.75
N PHE A 86 -7.15 -5.89 -2.49
CA PHE A 86 -6.78 -5.81 -3.91
C PHE A 86 -7.39 -6.97 -4.71
N GLN A 87 -8.69 -7.19 -4.54
CA GLN A 87 -9.42 -8.32 -5.14
C GLN A 87 -9.31 -8.34 -6.67
N GLU A 88 -9.31 -7.16 -7.32
CA GLU A 88 -9.14 -7.05 -8.78
C GLU A 88 -7.79 -7.61 -9.26
N ALA A 89 -6.71 -7.35 -8.54
CA ALA A 89 -5.39 -7.88 -8.87
C ALA A 89 -5.34 -9.41 -8.71
N VAL A 90 -6.01 -9.93 -7.67
CA VAL A 90 -6.13 -11.37 -7.43
C VAL A 90 -6.91 -12.05 -8.57
N LEU A 91 -8.05 -11.47 -8.97
CA LEU A 91 -8.87 -11.97 -10.08
C LEU A 91 -8.12 -11.90 -11.43
N THR A 92 -7.37 -10.82 -11.66
CA THR A 92 -6.55 -10.64 -12.87
C THR A 92 -5.45 -11.71 -12.97
N ALA A 93 -4.90 -12.13 -11.83
CA ALA A 93 -3.96 -13.24 -11.74
C ALA A 93 -4.61 -14.63 -11.94
N GLY A 94 -5.93 -14.70 -12.15
CA GLY A 94 -6.66 -15.97 -12.26
C GLY A 94 -6.81 -16.70 -10.92
N LEU A 95 -6.60 -16.00 -9.81
CA LEU A 95 -6.69 -16.55 -8.46
C LEU A 95 -8.04 -16.18 -7.83
N THR A 96 -8.41 -16.89 -6.76
CA THR A 96 -9.66 -16.63 -6.02
C THR A 96 -9.38 -15.72 -4.82
N PRO A 97 -10.04 -14.54 -4.70
CA PRO A 97 -9.90 -13.69 -3.53
C PRO A 97 -10.42 -14.36 -2.26
N GLU A 98 -9.60 -14.35 -1.22
CA GLU A 98 -10.01 -14.74 0.14
C GLU A 98 -10.30 -13.48 0.96
N ILE A 99 -11.56 -13.29 1.33
CA ILE A 99 -12.03 -12.11 2.06
C ILE A 99 -12.65 -12.58 3.38
N PRO A 100 -12.11 -12.15 4.55
CA PRO A 100 -12.71 -12.45 5.83
C PRO A 100 -14.14 -11.92 5.93
N SER A 101 -15.01 -12.69 6.61
CA SER A 101 -16.44 -12.36 6.75
C SER A 101 -16.69 -10.98 7.39
N GLU A 102 -15.79 -10.58 8.29
CA GLU A 102 -15.79 -9.30 9.00
C GLU A 102 -15.54 -8.13 8.04
N ILE A 103 -14.71 -8.34 7.01
CA ILE A 103 -14.45 -7.34 5.96
C ILE A 103 -15.65 -7.26 5.02
N LEU A 104 -16.23 -8.39 4.61
CA LEU A 104 -17.46 -8.41 3.81
C LEU A 104 -18.63 -7.74 4.53
N ALA A 105 -18.70 -7.85 5.86
CA ALA A 105 -19.73 -7.19 6.65
C ALA A 105 -19.65 -5.65 6.56
N LEU A 106 -18.48 -5.08 6.25
CA LEU A 106 -18.32 -3.62 6.11
C LEU A 106 -19.06 -3.07 4.89
N GLU A 107 -19.24 -3.85 3.82
CA GLU A 107 -19.93 -3.42 2.60
C GLU A 107 -21.41 -3.10 2.85
N ARG A 108 -22.00 -3.64 3.92
CA ARG A 108 -23.41 -3.43 4.30
C ARG A 108 -23.59 -2.32 5.34
N LYS A 109 -22.50 -1.75 5.85
CA LYS A 109 -22.58 -0.68 6.84
C LYS A 109 -22.88 0.66 6.18
N GLU A 110 -23.65 1.50 6.88
CA GLU A 110 -23.91 2.86 6.44
C GLU A 110 -22.58 3.64 6.31
N THR A 111 -22.40 4.31 5.18
CA THR A 111 -21.25 5.16 4.93
C THR A 111 -21.63 6.62 5.19
N ARG A 112 -20.82 7.32 5.98
CA ARG A 112 -20.99 8.75 6.26
C ARG A 112 -19.87 9.53 5.59
N CYS A 113 -20.19 10.22 4.51
CA CYS A 113 -19.25 11.03 3.76
C CYS A 113 -19.94 12.29 3.21
N THR A 114 -19.16 13.36 3.04
CA THR A 114 -19.60 14.58 2.37
C THR A 114 -18.92 14.65 1.01
N LEU A 115 -19.71 14.73 -0.06
CA LEU A 115 -19.16 14.88 -1.41
C LEU A 115 -18.58 16.29 -1.59
N MET A 116 -17.34 16.38 -2.06
CA MET A 116 -16.66 17.65 -2.36
C MET A 116 -16.37 17.71 -3.86
N ARG A 117 -16.88 18.73 -4.55
CA ARG A 117 -16.66 18.96 -5.99
C ARG A 117 -15.42 19.82 -6.18
N LYS A 118 -14.76 19.70 -7.33
CA LYS A 118 -13.53 20.45 -7.66
C LYS A 118 -13.67 21.99 -7.54
N SER A 119 -14.87 22.52 -7.71
CA SER A 119 -15.17 23.95 -7.61
C SER A 119 -15.43 24.46 -6.20
N ASP A 120 -15.59 23.55 -5.23
CA ASP A 120 -15.98 23.93 -3.87
C ASP A 120 -14.80 24.51 -3.10
N ASP A 121 -15.09 25.34 -2.09
CA ASP A 121 -14.07 25.78 -1.14
C ASP A 121 -13.78 24.65 -0.13
N TRP A 122 -12.83 23.79 -0.49
CA TRP A 122 -12.47 22.63 0.34
C TRP A 122 -11.91 23.02 1.70
N MET A 123 -11.22 24.15 1.80
CA MET A 123 -10.64 24.58 3.07
C MET A 123 -11.73 25.00 4.03
N LEU A 124 -12.73 25.76 3.55
CA LEU A 124 -13.87 26.16 4.37
C LEU A 124 -14.69 24.94 4.80
N MET A 125 -15.06 24.06 3.85
CA MET A 125 -15.82 22.85 4.16
C MET A 125 -15.15 21.96 5.20
N LEU A 126 -13.83 21.73 5.08
CA LEU A 126 -13.09 20.93 6.03
C LEU A 126 -12.99 21.61 7.39
N ARG A 127 -12.73 22.93 7.42
CA ARG A 127 -12.67 23.71 8.66
C ARG A 127 -13.99 23.62 9.42
N ASP A 128 -15.10 23.97 8.77
CA ASP A 128 -16.42 24.00 9.39
C ASP A 128 -16.77 22.61 9.94
N THR A 129 -16.51 21.54 9.16
CA THR A 129 -16.74 20.16 9.61
C THR A 129 -15.90 19.80 10.85
N ILE A 130 -14.62 20.18 10.89
CA ILE A 130 -13.73 19.91 12.03
C ILE A 130 -14.18 20.68 13.27
N GLU A 131 -14.57 21.95 13.10
CA GLU A 131 -15.05 22.81 14.20
C GLU A 131 -16.37 22.28 14.77
N ASP A 132 -17.32 21.91 13.90
CA ASP A 132 -18.60 21.30 14.29
C ASP A 132 -18.40 19.97 15.03
N MET A 133 -17.55 19.08 14.51
CA MET A 133 -17.24 17.81 15.18
C MET A 133 -16.59 18.05 16.55
N SER A 134 -15.67 19.02 16.63
CA SER A 134 -14.99 19.36 17.88
C SER A 134 -15.98 19.89 18.93
N GLN A 135 -16.95 20.71 18.52
CA GLN A 135 -17.99 21.21 19.42
C GLN A 135 -18.90 20.08 19.91
N GLN A 136 -19.40 19.23 19.00
CA GLN A 136 -20.24 18.08 19.36
C GLN A 136 -19.55 17.14 20.34
N TRP A 137 -18.24 16.91 20.17
CA TRP A 137 -17.45 16.10 21.10
C TRP A 137 -17.33 16.76 22.48
N ARG A 138 -17.08 18.07 22.56
CA ARG A 138 -17.04 18.80 23.84
C ARG A 138 -18.37 18.69 24.58
N ASP A 139 -19.47 18.92 23.89
CA ASP A 139 -20.81 18.87 24.50
C ASP A 139 -21.14 17.46 25.01
N ARG A 140 -20.79 16.41 24.25
CA ARG A 140 -20.96 15.02 24.71
C ARG A 140 -20.12 14.69 25.94
N PHE A 141 -18.89 15.17 26.03
CA PHE A 141 -18.04 14.93 27.20
C PHE A 141 -18.56 15.65 28.45
N LEU A 142 -19.02 16.90 28.30
CA LEU A 142 -19.60 17.65 29.41
C LEU A 142 -20.90 17.00 29.91
N ASN A 143 -21.77 16.56 28.99
CA ASN A 143 -23.03 15.91 29.34
C ASN A 143 -22.87 14.47 29.87
N ALA A 144 -21.71 13.83 29.69
CA ALA A 144 -21.42 12.50 30.23
C ALA A 144 -20.77 12.54 31.63
N ALA A 145 -20.43 13.73 32.12
CA ALA A 145 -19.84 13.96 33.45
C ALA A 145 -20.88 14.41 34.50
N GLU A 146 -22.14 14.60 34.11
CA GLU A 146 -23.31 14.77 34.97
C GLU A 146 -24.07 13.45 35.14
#